data_AF-A0A7C6YGQ7-F1
#
_entry.id   AF-A0A7C6YGQ7-F1
#
_cell.length_a   1.000
_cell.length_b   1.000
_cell.length_c   1.000
_cell.angle_alpha   90.00
_cell.angle_beta   90.00
_cell.angle_gamma   90.00
#
_symmetry.space_group_name_H-M   'P 1'
#
loop_
_entity.id
_entity.type
_entity.pdbx_description
1 polymer ?
#
loop_
_entity_poly.entity_id
_entity_poly.type
_entity_poly.pdbx_seq_one_letter_code
_entity_poly.pdbx_strand_id
1 'polypeptide(L)'
;MAPSKISFAVQDENFRVDTRRSRSRSKMRAQFRHVMAVAAGMLPLMALFVYLMSFRRLPIERPPYHRLSLIFLAAGMVALMFYAWARAEKIRRREKSARNREQKYRDRQAAAQAELARKREALHTPPTTPKGE
;
A
#
# COMPACT_ATOMS: atom_id res chain seq x y z
N MET A 1 -25.42 -10.12 52.48
CA MET A 1 -24.46 -9.28 51.74
C MET A 1 -23.99 -10.09 50.53
N ALA A 2 -24.61 -9.89 49.37
CA ALA A 2 -24.37 -10.68 48.16
C ALA A 2 -23.78 -9.76 47.08
N PRO A 3 -22.66 -10.13 46.42
CA PRO A 3 -22.12 -9.30 45.35
C PRO A 3 -22.96 -9.47 44.09
N SER A 4 -23.65 -8.40 43.73
CA SER A 4 -24.27 -8.16 42.42
C SER A 4 -23.20 -8.20 41.33
N LYS A 5 -23.14 -9.30 40.56
CA LYS A 5 -22.42 -9.30 39.28
C LYS A 5 -23.34 -8.73 38.21
N ILE A 6 -23.08 -7.46 37.93
CA ILE A 6 -23.60 -6.67 36.82
C ILE A 6 -23.32 -7.42 35.51
N SER A 7 -24.39 -7.74 34.78
CA SER A 7 -24.34 -8.23 33.41
C SER A 7 -24.02 -7.05 32.47
N PHE A 8 -22.82 -7.03 31.90
CA PHE A 8 -22.55 -6.18 30.74
C PHE A 8 -23.06 -6.90 29.48
N ALA A 9 -24.33 -6.70 29.16
CA ALA A 9 -24.84 -6.92 27.82
C ALA A 9 -24.48 -5.71 26.96
N VAL A 10 -23.30 -5.71 26.35
CA VAL A 10 -23.00 -4.80 25.24
C VAL A 10 -23.39 -5.52 23.96
N GLN A 11 -24.68 -5.40 23.60
CA GLN A 11 -25.18 -5.63 22.26
C GLN A 11 -24.60 -4.53 21.34
N ASP A 12 -23.45 -4.79 20.73
CA ASP A 12 -22.97 -3.99 19.60
C ASP A 12 -23.68 -4.48 18.31
N GLU A 13 -24.96 -4.16 18.15
CA GLU A 13 -25.76 -4.50 16.96
C GLU A 13 -25.35 -3.78 15.67
N ASN A 14 -24.20 -3.09 15.64
CA ASN A 14 -23.67 -2.52 14.39
C ASN A 14 -22.15 -2.66 14.23
N PHE A 15 -21.55 -3.71 14.80
CA PHE A 15 -20.18 -4.08 14.42
C PHE A 15 -20.18 -4.80 13.07
N ARG A 16 -20.42 -4.04 11.99
CA ARG A 16 -20.32 -4.50 10.61
C ARG A 16 -18.85 -4.71 10.27
N VAL A 17 -18.30 -5.85 10.68
CA VAL A 17 -16.95 -6.27 10.27
C VAL A 17 -17.00 -6.41 8.75
N ASP A 18 -16.35 -5.47 8.10
CA ASP A 18 -16.19 -5.40 6.65
C ASP A 18 -15.30 -6.57 6.18
N THR A 19 -15.85 -7.79 6.15
CA THR A 19 -15.15 -9.04 5.80
C THR A 19 -14.73 -9.10 4.33
N ARG A 20 -15.17 -8.16 3.49
CA ARG A 20 -14.74 -8.04 2.09
C ARG A 20 -13.34 -7.46 1.90
N ARG A 21 -12.72 -6.86 2.93
CA ARG A 21 -11.36 -6.31 2.80
C ARG A 21 -10.35 -7.41 3.12
N SER A 22 -9.49 -7.78 2.16
CA SER A 22 -8.41 -8.76 2.39
C SER A 22 -7.35 -8.22 3.38
N ARG A 23 -7.67 -8.21 4.67
CA ARG A 23 -6.83 -7.65 5.74
C ARG A 23 -5.50 -8.41 5.84
N SER A 24 -5.49 -9.72 5.54
CA SER A 24 -4.28 -10.57 5.66
C SER A 24 -3.20 -10.24 4.63
N ARG A 25 -3.55 -10.01 3.36
CA ARG A 25 -2.57 -9.71 2.29
C ARG A 25 -1.84 -8.38 2.52
N SER A 26 -2.51 -7.40 3.13
CA SER A 26 -1.90 -6.10 3.43
C SER A 26 -0.90 -6.17 4.60
N LYS A 27 -1.19 -6.96 5.65
CA LYS A 27 -0.29 -7.18 6.79
C LYS A 27 0.97 -7.97 6.39
N MET A 28 0.84 -9.05 5.61
CA MET A 28 2.01 -9.80 5.14
C MET A 28 2.95 -8.94 4.28
N ARG A 29 2.39 -8.12 3.38
CA ARG A 29 3.20 -7.19 2.56
C ARG A 29 3.92 -6.13 3.40
N ALA A 30 3.29 -5.67 4.49
CA ALA A 30 3.90 -4.71 5.40
C ALA A 30 5.08 -5.33 6.17
N GLN A 31 4.92 -6.57 6.68
CA GLN A 31 5.99 -7.32 7.33
C GLN A 31 7.14 -7.63 6.37
N PHE A 32 6.84 -8.12 5.16
CA PHE A 32 7.86 -8.40 4.15
C PHE A 32 8.68 -7.16 3.79
N ARG A 33 8.01 -6.01 3.62
CA ARG A 33 8.70 -4.75 3.36
C ARG A 33 9.58 -4.32 4.54
N HIS A 34 9.16 -4.60 5.77
CA HIS A 34 9.95 -4.28 6.95
C HIS A 34 11.18 -5.18 7.06
N VAL A 35 11.03 -6.47 6.83
CA VAL A 35 12.13 -7.44 6.79
C VAL A 35 13.12 -7.08 5.69
N MET A 36 12.63 -6.76 4.48
CA MET A 36 13.49 -6.33 3.37
C MET A 36 14.22 -5.01 3.68
N ALA A 37 13.57 -4.06 4.37
CA ALA A 37 14.22 -2.82 4.79
C ALA A 37 15.34 -3.07 5.80
N VAL A 38 15.10 -3.96 6.78
CA VAL A 38 16.11 -4.34 7.78
C VAL A 38 17.27 -5.09 7.12
N ALA A 39 16.98 -6.06 6.25
CA ALA A 39 17.99 -6.81 5.52
C ALA A 39 18.84 -5.90 4.60
N ALA A 40 18.21 -4.93 3.94
CA ALA A 40 18.88 -3.96 3.09
C ALA A 40 19.86 -3.05 3.86
N GLY A 41 19.65 -2.82 5.15
CA GLY A 41 20.61 -2.10 6.02
C GLY A 41 21.64 -3.03 6.66
N MET A 42 21.23 -4.21 7.13
CA MET A 42 22.08 -5.12 7.88
C MET A 42 23.11 -5.84 7.01
N LEU A 43 22.78 -6.23 5.78
CA LEU A 43 23.71 -6.96 4.90
C LEU A 43 24.92 -6.12 4.48
N PRO A 44 24.78 -4.85 4.02
CA PRO A 44 25.93 -3.99 3.76
C PRO A 44 26.75 -3.69 5.02
N LEU A 45 26.08 -3.55 6.16
CA LEU A 45 26.74 -3.25 7.44
C LEU A 45 27.57 -4.46 7.93
N MET A 46 27.06 -5.67 7.76
CA MET A 46 27.81 -6.92 7.97
C MET A 46 28.97 -7.05 6.99
N ALA A 47 28.79 -6.70 5.71
CA ALA A 47 29.88 -6.68 4.74
C ALA A 47 31.02 -5.75 5.18
N LEU A 48 30.67 -4.53 5.60
CA LEU A 48 31.62 -3.55 6.11
C LEU A 48 32.33 -4.06 7.38
N PHE A 49 31.59 -4.66 8.30
CA PHE A 49 32.14 -5.22 9.53
C PHE A 49 33.16 -6.33 9.26
N VAL A 50 32.81 -7.29 8.38
CA VAL A 50 33.70 -8.39 7.99
C VAL A 50 34.95 -7.86 7.28
N TYR A 51 34.78 -6.85 6.41
CA TYR A 51 35.88 -6.19 5.73
C TYR A 51 36.82 -5.48 6.71
N LEU A 52 36.27 -4.73 7.67
CA LEU A 52 37.06 -4.07 8.73
C LEU A 52 37.81 -5.09 9.60
N MET A 53 37.17 -6.21 9.95
CA MET A 53 37.79 -7.27 10.74
C MET A 53 39.00 -7.90 10.02
N SER A 54 38.96 -7.97 8.67
CA SER A 54 40.05 -8.52 7.87
C SER A 54 41.37 -7.74 8.01
N PHE A 55 41.34 -6.44 8.32
CA PHE A 55 42.55 -5.65 8.52
C PHE A 55 43.33 -6.02 9.78
N ARG A 56 42.64 -6.56 10.80
CA ARG A 56 43.28 -7.05 12.03
C ARG A 56 43.89 -8.45 11.88
N ARG A 57 43.74 -9.07 10.70
CA ARG A 57 44.25 -10.42 10.38
C ARG A 57 45.54 -10.36 9.57
N LEU A 58 46.31 -11.44 9.67
CA LEU A 58 47.52 -11.67 8.88
C LEU A 58 47.18 -11.64 7.38
N PRO A 59 48.07 -11.12 6.50
CA PRO A 59 47.79 -10.99 5.07
C PRO A 59 47.35 -12.30 4.39
N ILE A 60 47.91 -13.43 4.83
CA ILE A 60 47.62 -14.78 4.32
C ILE A 60 46.17 -15.20 4.61
N GLU A 61 45.58 -14.72 5.71
CA GLU A 61 44.22 -15.08 6.12
C GLU A 61 43.14 -14.17 5.51
N ARG A 62 43.51 -13.03 4.90
CA ARG A 62 42.55 -12.03 4.37
C ARG A 62 41.70 -12.47 3.17
N PRO A 63 42.20 -13.25 2.19
CA PRO A 63 41.44 -13.60 0.99
C PRO A 63 40.04 -14.19 1.23
N PRO A 64 39.82 -15.16 2.15
CA PRO A 64 38.48 -15.66 2.43
C PRO A 64 37.54 -14.60 3.01
N TYR A 65 38.02 -13.71 3.88
CA TYR A 65 37.20 -12.63 4.44
C TYR A 65 36.79 -11.59 3.40
N HIS A 66 37.68 -11.25 2.46
CA HIS A 66 37.32 -10.38 1.35
C HIS A 66 36.23 -10.99 0.48
N ARG A 67 36.34 -12.28 0.13
CA ARG A 67 35.29 -13.00 -0.60
C ARG A 67 33.96 -12.99 0.16
N LEU A 68 34.00 -13.23 1.48
CA LEU A 68 32.81 -13.21 2.32
C LEU A 68 32.15 -11.82 2.35
N SER A 69 32.95 -10.75 2.50
CA SER A 69 32.46 -9.37 2.48
C SER A 69 31.84 -8.99 1.13
N LEU A 70 32.42 -9.45 0.01
CA LEU A 70 31.86 -9.23 -1.32
C LEU A 70 30.50 -9.93 -1.50
N ILE A 71 30.35 -11.16 -0.98
CA ILE A 71 29.06 -11.88 -1.01
C ILE A 71 28.00 -11.11 -0.21
N PHE A 72 28.33 -10.66 1.01
CA PHE A 72 27.41 -9.87 1.82
C PHE A 72 27.07 -8.53 1.17
N LEU A 73 28.03 -7.87 0.51
CA LEU A 73 27.82 -6.64 -0.21
C LEU A 73 26.87 -6.85 -1.39
N ALA A 74 27.11 -7.87 -2.21
CA ALA A 74 26.25 -8.22 -3.34
C ALA A 74 24.82 -8.56 -2.88
N ALA A 75 24.68 -9.37 -1.84
CA ALA A 75 23.38 -9.68 -1.24
C ALA A 75 22.67 -8.42 -0.70
N GLY A 76 23.42 -7.50 -0.07
CA GLY A 76 22.90 -6.22 0.41
C GLY A 76 22.43 -5.32 -0.74
N MET A 77 23.17 -5.25 -1.84
CA MET A 77 22.76 -4.49 -3.03
C MET A 77 21.46 -5.03 -3.64
N VAL A 78 21.31 -6.35 -3.73
CA VAL A 78 20.08 -6.98 -4.21
C VAL A 78 18.92 -6.64 -3.27
N ALA A 79 19.09 -6.75 -1.95
CA ALA A 79 18.06 -6.40 -0.98
C ALA A 79 17.65 -4.91 -1.08
N LEU A 80 18.61 -4.00 -1.26
CA LEU A 80 18.35 -2.57 -1.49
C LEU A 80 17.56 -2.34 -2.77
N MET A 81 17.89 -3.03 -3.86
CA MET A 81 17.16 -2.93 -5.13
C MET A 81 15.70 -3.37 -4.97
N PHE A 82 15.45 -4.49 -4.29
CA PHE A 82 14.10 -4.96 -3.99
C PHE A 82 13.33 -3.99 -3.08
N TYR A 83 13.98 -3.43 -2.07
CA TYR A 83 13.38 -2.42 -1.21
C TYR A 83 12.99 -1.15 -1.98
N ALA A 84 13.90 -0.64 -2.81
CA ALA A 84 13.67 0.53 -3.66
C ALA A 84 12.54 0.27 -4.66
N TRP A 85 12.52 -0.90 -5.29
CA TRP A 85 11.44 -1.32 -6.17
C TRP A 85 10.09 -1.38 -5.44
N ALA A 86 10.03 -1.99 -4.26
CA ALA A 86 8.81 -2.05 -3.46
C ALA A 86 8.31 -0.65 -3.05
N ARG A 87 9.22 0.29 -2.80
CA ARG A 87 8.89 1.71 -2.54
C ARG A 87 8.35 2.40 -3.78
N ALA A 88 9.02 2.25 -4.93
CA ALA A 88 8.60 2.83 -6.20
C ALA A 88 7.23 2.29 -6.65
N GLU A 89 7.00 1.00 -6.50
CA GLU A 89 5.73 0.34 -6.80
C GLU A 89 4.58 0.86 -5.92
N LYS A 90 4.86 1.15 -4.64
CA LYS A 90 3.87 1.80 -3.76
C LYS A 90 3.51 3.22 -4.25
N ILE A 91 4.48 3.98 -4.74
CA ILE A 91 4.25 5.33 -5.29
C ILE A 91 3.41 5.25 -6.57
N ARG A 92 3.76 4.37 -7.52
CA ARG A 92 2.98 4.15 -8.75
C ARG A 92 1.52 3.79 -8.47
N ARG A 93 1.25 2.97 -7.46
CA ARG A 93 -0.13 2.62 -7.06
C ARG A 93 -0.92 3.82 -6.52
N ARG A 94 -0.26 4.71 -5.78
CA ARG A 94 -0.88 5.95 -5.29
C ARG A 94 -1.20 6.88 -6.44
N GLU A 95 -0.29 7.04 -7.40
CA GLU A 95 -0.50 7.85 -8.60
C GLU A 95 -1.66 7.32 -9.44
N LYS A 96 -1.70 6.01 -9.73
CA LYS A 96 -2.84 5.39 -10.44
C LYS A 96 -4.15 5.59 -9.70
N SER A 97 -4.16 5.43 -8.37
CA SER A 97 -5.37 5.67 -7.58
C SER A 97 -5.79 7.13 -7.55
N ALA A 98 -4.87 8.08 -7.60
CA ALA A 98 -5.18 9.51 -7.64
C ALA A 98 -5.83 9.88 -8.97
N ARG A 99 -5.22 9.46 -10.09
CA ARG A 99 -5.77 9.65 -11.44
C ARG A 99 -7.17 9.05 -11.58
N ASN A 100 -7.41 7.85 -11.06
CA ASN A 100 -8.75 7.25 -11.09
C ASN A 100 -9.79 8.03 -10.26
N ARG A 101 -9.38 8.70 -9.18
CA ARG A 101 -10.30 9.56 -8.41
C ARG A 101 -10.65 10.81 -9.19
N GLU A 102 -9.65 11.46 -9.78
CA GLU A 102 -9.86 12.64 -10.63
C GLU A 102 -10.79 12.33 -11.80
N GLN A 103 -10.58 11.20 -12.47
CA GLN A 103 -11.44 10.76 -13.57
C GLN A 103 -12.88 10.52 -13.10
N LYS A 104 -13.07 9.83 -11.97
CA LYS A 104 -14.40 9.63 -11.38
C LYS A 104 -15.10 10.94 -11.00
N TYR A 105 -14.36 11.97 -10.58
CA TYR A 105 -14.93 13.29 -10.33
C TYR A 105 -15.37 13.98 -11.62
N ARG A 106 -14.56 13.90 -12.68
CA ARG A 106 -14.92 14.42 -14.01
C ARG A 106 -16.15 13.73 -14.58
N ASP A 107 -16.23 12.41 -14.48
CA ASP A 107 -17.38 11.63 -14.96
C ASP A 107 -18.67 12.02 -14.22
N ARG A 108 -18.59 12.28 -12.91
CA ARG A 108 -19.73 12.75 -12.11
C ARG A 108 -20.19 14.15 -12.52
N GLN A 109 -19.26 15.05 -12.81
CA GLN A 109 -19.58 16.40 -13.28
C GLN A 109 -20.22 16.36 -14.68
N ALA A 110 -19.69 15.54 -15.58
CA ALA A 110 -20.25 15.33 -16.91
C ALA A 110 -21.67 14.74 -16.85
N ALA A 111 -21.90 13.75 -15.97
CA ALA A 111 -23.22 13.17 -15.77
C ALA A 111 -24.23 14.20 -15.22
N ALA A 112 -23.83 15.02 -14.24
CA ALA A 112 -24.69 16.08 -13.69
C ALA A 112 -25.03 17.13 -14.76
N GLN A 113 -24.08 17.50 -15.61
CA GLN A 113 -24.32 18.43 -16.72
C GLN A 113 -25.27 17.84 -17.78
N ALA A 114 -25.11 16.55 -18.11
CA ALA A 114 -26.01 15.86 -19.03
C ALA A 114 -27.44 15.76 -18.48
N GLU A 115 -27.61 15.53 -17.17
CA GLU A 115 -28.93 15.58 -16.53
C GLU A 115 -29.56 16.98 -16.58
N LEU A 116 -28.79 18.03 -16.35
CA LEU A 116 -29.26 19.41 -16.45
C LEU A 116 -29.65 19.78 -17.89
N ALA A 117 -28.87 19.33 -18.87
CA ALA A 117 -29.18 19.53 -20.29
C ALA A 117 -30.49 18.83 -20.67
N ARG A 118 -30.66 17.56 -20.28
CA ARG A 118 -31.92 16.81 -20.50
C ARG A 118 -33.13 17.49 -19.84
N LYS A 119 -32.97 18.00 -18.62
CA LYS A 119 -34.05 18.73 -17.93
C LYS A 119 -34.40 20.04 -18.63
N ARG A 120 -33.42 20.75 -19.22
CA ARG A 120 -33.66 21.96 -20.02
C ARG A 120 -34.38 21.65 -21.33
N GLU A 121 -33.96 20.60 -22.03
CA GLU A 121 -34.61 20.15 -23.27
C GLU A 121 -36.07 19.73 -23.00
N ALA A 122 -36.31 18.98 -21.93
CA ALA A 122 -37.66 18.59 -21.51
C ALA A 122 -38.55 19.78 -21.10
N LEU A 123 -37.96 20.88 -20.62
CA LEU A 123 -38.67 22.11 -20.29
C LEU A 123 -39.04 22.94 -21.54
N HIS A 124 -38.26 22.80 -22.62
CA HIS A 124 -38.48 23.53 -23.88
C HIS A 124 -39.34 22.78 -24.90
N THR A 125 -39.64 21.50 -24.68
CA THR A 125 -40.67 20.78 -25.44
C THR A 125 -42.06 21.17 -24.92
N PRO A 126 -42.92 21.82 -25.73
CA PRO A 126 -44.28 22.14 -25.30
C PRO A 126 -45.08 20.84 -25.10
N PRO A 127 -45.98 20.78 -24.11
CA PRO A 127 -46.85 19.63 -23.94
C PRO A 127 -47.67 19.47 -25.22
N THR A 128 -47.53 18.34 -25.90
CA THR A 128 -48.50 17.91 -26.90
C THR A 128 -49.82 17.70 -26.18
N THR A 129 -50.67 18.72 -26.18
CA THR A 129 -52.05 18.61 -25.72
C THR A 129 -52.71 17.45 -26.46
N PRO A 130 -53.30 16.47 -25.75
CA PRO A 130 -54.14 15.49 -26.43
C PRO A 130 -55.31 16.27 -27.04
N LYS A 131 -55.44 16.18 -28.37
CA LYS A 131 -56.68 16.60 -29.05
C LYS A 131 -57.78 15.72 -28.47
N GLY A 132 -58.69 16.34 -27.73
CA GLY A 132 -59.95 15.71 -27.35
C GLY A 132 -60.74 15.42 -28.62
N GLU A 133 -61.14 14.16 -28.76
CA GLU A 133 -62.29 13.71 -29.55
C GLU A 133 -63.39 13.29 -28.58
#